data_AF-A0A0G4EBS2-F1
#
_entry.id   AF-A0A0G4EBS2-F1
#
_cell.length_a   1.000
_cell.length_b   1.000
_cell.length_c   1.000
_cell.angle_alpha   90.00
_cell.angle_beta   90.00
_cell.angle_gamma   90.00
#
_symmetry.space_group_name_H-M   'P 1'
#
loop_
_entity.id
_entity.type
_entity.pdbx_description
1 polymer ?
#
loop_
_entity_poly.entity_id
_entity_poly.type
_entity_poly.pdbx_seq_one_letter_code
_entity_poly.pdbx_strand_id
1 'polypeptide(L)'
;MAVIELDASYGLCVLNVVLAFVLLMFKSIMVGVARKRYGVSYPDMYAIKGVTRRKDASGEGDRLLELTDADCDAFNCYQRAHQNTLENLTMFLAVMLLGGLKYPITSAIGGFIWIVGRLIYALGYYTGNPDKRM
;
A
#
# COMPACT_ATOMS: atom_id res chain seq x y z
N MET A 1 -8.47 -39.40 11.23
CA MET A 1 -8.26 -37.93 11.20
C MET A 1 -6.94 -37.67 10.50
N ALA A 2 -6.91 -36.77 9.52
CA ALA A 2 -5.64 -36.29 8.97
C ALA A 2 -5.08 -35.25 9.94
N VAL A 3 -3.85 -35.46 10.41
CA VAL A 3 -3.12 -34.50 11.26
C VAL A 3 -2.07 -33.84 10.37
N ILE A 4 -2.05 -32.50 10.37
CA ILE A 4 -1.01 -31.73 9.67
C ILE A 4 0.05 -31.39 10.71
N GLU A 5 1.23 -31.98 10.58
CA GLU A 5 2.39 -31.61 11.37
C GLU A 5 3.08 -30.39 10.75
N LEU A 6 3.29 -29.35 11.54
CA LEU A 6 3.94 -28.12 11.09
C LEU A 6 5.44 -28.20 11.36
N ASP A 7 6.22 -27.99 10.32
CA ASP A 7 7.66 -27.81 10.45
C ASP A 7 7.98 -26.54 11.26
N ALA A 8 9.04 -26.59 12.08
CA ALA A 8 9.45 -25.44 12.90
C ALA A 8 9.74 -24.17 12.05
N SER A 9 10.18 -24.35 10.80
CA SER A 9 10.46 -23.25 9.86
C SER A 9 9.21 -22.56 9.36
N TYR A 10 8.01 -23.12 9.55
CA TYR A 10 6.75 -22.47 9.17
C TYR A 10 6.53 -21.13 9.89
N GLY A 11 7.19 -20.92 11.03
CA GLY A 11 7.25 -19.63 11.71
C GLY A 11 7.75 -18.49 10.82
N LEU A 12 8.59 -18.78 9.81
CA LEU A 12 9.06 -17.79 8.83
C LEU A 12 7.93 -17.32 7.89
N CYS A 13 6.96 -18.18 7.58
CA CYS A 13 5.76 -17.79 6.83
C CYS A 13 4.90 -16.84 7.67
N VAL A 14 4.74 -17.12 8.97
CA VAL A 14 4.01 -16.25 9.90
C VAL A 14 4.70 -14.89 10.05
N LEU A 15 6.03 -14.86 10.14
CA LEU A 15 6.80 -13.61 10.15
C LEU A 15 6.51 -12.75 8.92
N ASN A 16 6.42 -13.35 7.73
CA ASN A 16 6.06 -12.63 6.51
C ASN A 16 4.64 -12.04 6.57
N VAL A 17 3.68 -12.69 7.23
CA VAL A 17 2.33 -12.11 7.45
C VAL A 17 2.44 -10.82 8.28
N VAL A 18 3.23 -10.84 9.37
CA VAL A 18 3.46 -9.67 10.22
C VAL A 18 4.13 -8.55 9.43
N LEU A 19 5.16 -8.88 8.64
CA LEU A 19 5.86 -7.91 7.79
C LEU A 19 4.93 -7.30 6.72
N ALA A 20 4.06 -8.10 6.10
CA ALA A 20 3.09 -7.61 5.13
C ALA A 20 2.08 -6.65 5.77
N PHE A 21 1.66 -6.91 7.02
CA PHE A 21 0.82 -5.99 7.79
C PHE A 21 1.55 -4.67 8.11
N VAL A 22 2.81 -4.73 8.54
CA VAL A 22 3.64 -3.54 8.76
C VAL A 22 3.81 -2.73 7.48
N LEU A 23 4.03 -3.39 6.33
CA LEU A 23 4.11 -2.72 5.03
C LEU A 23 2.79 -2.02 4.66
N LEU A 24 1.64 -2.67 4.91
CA LEU A 24 0.34 -2.07 4.65
C LEU A 24 0.08 -0.87 5.55
N MET A 25 0.41 -0.97 6.85
CA MET A 25 0.33 0.15 7.78
C MET A 25 1.21 1.33 7.33
N PHE A 26 2.45 1.06 6.93
CA PHE A 26 3.35 2.08 6.39
C PHE A 26 2.72 2.81 5.20
N LYS A 27 2.16 2.07 4.23
CA LYS A 27 1.48 2.66 3.07
C LYS A 27 0.23 3.47 3.45
N SER A 28 -0.57 2.99 4.41
CA SER A 28 -1.70 3.74 4.95
C SER A 28 -1.28 5.05 5.63
N ILE A 29 -0.19 5.03 6.40
CA ILE A 29 0.37 6.24 7.02
C ILE A 29 0.84 7.22 5.95
N MET A 30 1.54 6.74 4.91
CA MET A 30 2.00 7.60 3.80
C MET A 30 0.83 8.24 3.05
N VAL A 31 -0.26 7.50 2.83
CA VAL A 31 -1.52 8.06 2.29
C VAL A 31 -2.10 9.11 3.24
N GLY A 32 -2.10 8.88 4.56
CA GLY A 32 -2.56 9.86 5.55
C GLY A 32 -1.71 11.13 5.58
N VAL A 33 -0.40 11.01 5.44
CA VAL A 33 0.54 12.14 5.31
C VAL A 33 0.28 12.90 4.01
N ALA A 34 0.14 12.19 2.88
CA ALA A 34 -0.19 12.78 1.59
C ALA A 34 -1.54 13.50 1.65
N ARG A 35 -2.53 12.91 2.33
CA ARG A 35 -3.85 13.52 2.53
C ARG A 35 -3.76 14.86 3.25
N LYS A 36 -2.96 14.95 4.32
CA LYS A 36 -2.70 16.20 5.02
C LYS A 36 -1.93 17.20 4.16
N ARG A 37 -0.94 16.73 3.39
CA ARG A 37 -0.10 17.56 2.51
C ARG A 37 -0.91 18.21 1.37
N TYR A 38 -1.76 17.42 0.73
CA TYR A 38 -2.56 17.83 -0.44
C TYR A 38 -3.97 18.33 -0.05
N GLY A 39 -4.35 18.25 1.22
CA GLY A 39 -5.62 18.80 1.72
C GLY A 39 -6.87 18.01 1.33
N VAL A 40 -6.73 16.77 0.87
CA VAL A 40 -7.85 15.92 0.43
C VAL A 40 -8.67 15.48 1.63
N SER A 41 -9.84 16.06 1.86
CA SER A 41 -10.67 15.67 3.00
C SER A 41 -11.33 14.30 2.79
N TYR A 42 -11.67 13.61 3.87
CA TYR A 42 -12.63 12.49 3.78
C TYR A 42 -14.01 13.07 3.42
N PRO A 43 -14.85 12.39 2.62
CA PRO A 43 -14.76 10.99 2.19
C PRO A 43 -13.95 10.74 0.90
N ASP A 44 -13.31 11.74 0.31
CA ASP A 44 -12.69 11.60 -1.00
C ASP A 44 -11.52 10.60 -1.00
N MET A 45 -11.60 9.63 -1.91
CA MET A 45 -10.59 8.59 -2.08
C MET A 45 -9.44 9.05 -2.98
N TYR A 46 -9.78 9.71 -4.08
CA TYR A 46 -8.87 10.27 -5.07
C TYR A 46 -9.04 11.78 -5.15
N ALA A 47 -7.98 12.48 -5.56
CA ALA A 47 -8.06 13.86 -5.97
C ALA A 47 -8.55 13.91 -7.43
N ILE A 48 -9.68 14.59 -7.63
CA ILE A 48 -10.28 14.92 -8.92
C ILE A 48 -9.79 16.31 -9.37
N LYS A 49 -9.23 16.37 -10.57
CA LYS A 49 -8.73 17.61 -11.21
C LYS A 49 -9.86 18.63 -11.35
N GLY A 50 -9.62 19.88 -10.96
CA GLY A 50 -10.61 20.97 -11.01
C GLY A 50 -11.78 20.86 -10.03
N VAL A 51 -11.84 19.83 -9.17
CA VAL A 51 -12.96 19.61 -8.23
C VAL A 51 -12.50 19.49 -6.78
N THR A 52 -11.30 18.94 -6.54
CA THR A 52 -10.82 18.67 -5.17
C THR A 52 -10.57 19.95 -4.41
N ARG A 53 -11.27 20.13 -3.29
CA ARG A 53 -11.15 21.29 -2.41
C ARG A 53 -10.04 21.09 -1.38
N ARG A 54 -9.27 22.15 -1.13
CA ARG A 54 -8.35 22.23 0.01
C ARG A 54 -9.01 22.99 1.15
N LYS A 55 -8.98 22.46 2.38
CA LYS A 55 -9.24 23.28 3.57
C LYS A 55 -8.08 24.25 3.74
N ASP A 56 -8.36 25.53 3.75
CA ASP A 56 -7.39 26.57 4.07
C ASP A 56 -6.94 26.46 5.54
N ALA A 57 -5.75 26.97 5.84
CA ALA A 57 -5.20 26.95 7.19
C ALA A 57 -5.99 27.85 8.17
N SER A 58 -6.86 28.72 7.66
CA SER A 58 -7.65 29.69 8.42
C SER A 58 -9.02 29.15 8.85
N GLY A 59 -9.45 27.98 8.36
CA GLY A 59 -10.75 27.39 8.67
C GLY A 59 -11.93 28.14 8.05
N GLU A 60 -11.68 29.06 7.12
CA GLU A 60 -12.69 29.90 6.49
C GLU A 60 -13.08 29.31 5.11
N GLY A 61 -14.13 28.48 5.14
CA GLY A 61 -15.08 28.31 4.05
C GLY A 61 -14.52 28.23 2.62
N ASP A 62 -14.31 27.00 2.17
CA ASP A 62 -14.77 26.55 0.86
C ASP A 62 -14.39 27.36 -0.39
N ARG A 63 -13.13 27.81 -0.49
CA ARG A 63 -12.59 28.19 -1.81
C ARG A 63 -12.10 26.94 -2.53
N LEU A 64 -12.59 26.74 -3.76
CA LEU A 64 -11.99 25.87 -4.78
C LEU A 64 -10.57 26.40 -5.09
N LEU A 65 -9.64 26.15 -4.18
CA LEU A 65 -8.23 26.17 -4.48
C LEU A 65 -7.96 24.89 -5.26
N GLU A 66 -8.14 24.98 -6.57
CA GLU A 66 -7.87 23.90 -7.51
C GLU A 66 -6.44 23.39 -7.25
N LEU A 67 -6.30 22.16 -6.75
CA LEU A 67 -5.01 21.49 -6.78
C LEU A 67 -4.52 21.48 -8.23
N THR A 68 -3.24 21.77 -8.43
CA THR A 68 -2.61 21.55 -9.73
C THR A 68 -2.85 20.11 -10.16
N ASP A 69 -3.02 19.88 -11.46
CA ASP A 69 -3.16 18.52 -12.00
C ASP A 69 -2.03 17.59 -11.55
N ALA A 70 -0.82 18.11 -11.44
CA ALA A 70 0.35 17.40 -10.94
C ALA A 70 0.22 16.99 -9.46
N ASP A 71 -0.37 17.85 -8.60
CA ASP A 71 -0.59 17.55 -7.18
C ASP A 71 -1.68 16.50 -7.01
N CYS A 72 -2.74 16.57 -7.83
CA CYS A 72 -3.78 15.55 -7.90
C CYS A 72 -3.19 14.19 -8.28
N ASP A 73 -2.37 14.16 -9.35
CA ASP A 73 -1.74 12.95 -9.84
C ASP A 73 -0.76 12.38 -8.80
N ALA A 74 -0.01 13.23 -8.10
CA ALA A 74 0.89 12.81 -7.02
C ALA A 74 0.12 12.15 -5.86
N PHE A 75 -0.95 12.77 -5.36
CA PHE A 75 -1.80 12.16 -4.33
C PHE A 75 -2.39 10.82 -4.79
N ASN A 76 -2.90 10.78 -6.02
CA ASN A 76 -3.49 9.56 -6.59
C ASN A 76 -2.45 8.44 -6.72
N CYS A 77 -1.18 8.76 -6.96
CA CYS A 77 -0.10 7.77 -6.94
C CYS A 77 0.09 7.14 -5.55
N TYR A 78 0.07 7.93 -4.47
CA TYR A 78 0.15 7.39 -3.09
C TYR A 78 -1.00 6.42 -2.82
N GLN A 79 -2.23 6.80 -3.20
CA GLN A 79 -3.40 5.96 -3.02
C GLN A 79 -3.36 4.68 -3.85
N ARG A 80 -2.99 4.79 -5.13
CA ARG A 80 -2.93 3.62 -6.00
C ARG A 80 -1.88 2.61 -5.54
N ALA A 81 -0.73 3.07 -5.06
CA ALA A 81 0.30 2.17 -4.52
C ALA A 81 -0.20 1.37 -3.30
N HIS A 82 -0.97 2.01 -2.41
CA HIS A 82 -1.60 1.35 -1.27
C HIS A 82 -2.68 0.36 -1.73
N GLN A 83 -3.63 0.80 -2.56
CA GLN A 83 -4.74 -0.04 -3.04
C GLN A 83 -4.27 -1.24 -3.85
N ASN A 84 -3.31 -1.05 -4.76
CA ASN A 84 -2.78 -2.16 -5.55
C ASN A 84 -2.12 -3.25 -4.66
N THR A 85 -1.52 -2.84 -3.54
CA THR A 85 -0.99 -3.80 -2.56
C THR A 85 -2.12 -4.54 -1.87
N LEU A 86 -3.17 -3.82 -1.46
CA LEU A 86 -4.35 -4.38 -0.78
C LEU A 86 -5.11 -5.37 -1.67
N GLU A 87 -5.28 -5.06 -2.96
CA GLU A 87 -5.90 -5.93 -3.98
C GLU A 87 -5.15 -7.27 -4.15
N ASN A 88 -3.82 -7.25 -4.00
CA ASN A 88 -2.99 -8.45 -4.18
C ASN A 88 -2.68 -9.19 -2.87
N LEU A 89 -2.84 -8.54 -1.73
CA LEU A 89 -2.44 -9.06 -0.42
C LEU A 89 -3.14 -10.39 -0.11
N THR A 90 -4.44 -10.51 -0.41
CA THR A 90 -5.21 -11.72 -0.11
C THR A 90 -4.70 -12.94 -0.88
N MET A 91 -4.49 -12.79 -2.19
CA MET A 91 -3.94 -13.88 -3.02
C MET A 91 -2.51 -14.24 -2.59
N PHE A 92 -1.69 -13.24 -2.31
CA PHE A 92 -0.34 -13.43 -1.79
C PHE A 92 -0.33 -14.25 -0.49
N LEU A 93 -1.13 -13.86 0.51
CA LEU A 93 -1.21 -14.55 1.80
C LEU A 93 -1.71 -15.98 1.63
N ALA A 94 -2.74 -16.20 0.78
CA ALA A 94 -3.28 -17.53 0.54
C ALA A 94 -2.22 -18.47 -0.05
N VAL A 95 -1.54 -18.06 -1.13
CA VAL A 95 -0.53 -18.89 -1.79
C VAL A 95 0.68 -19.13 -0.88
N MET A 96 1.15 -18.09 -0.18
CA MET A 96 2.30 -18.21 0.72
C MET A 96 2.02 -19.12 1.92
N LEU A 97 0.86 -18.96 2.58
CA LEU A 97 0.52 -19.76 3.76
C LEU A 97 0.23 -21.22 3.40
N LEU A 98 -0.49 -21.47 2.31
CA LEU A 98 -0.79 -22.83 1.84
C LEU A 98 0.44 -23.53 1.28
N GLY A 99 1.25 -22.83 0.47
CA GLY A 99 2.53 -23.36 -0.03
C GLY A 99 3.51 -23.66 1.09
N GLY A 100 3.51 -22.82 2.13
CA GLY A 100 4.35 -22.98 3.32
C GLY A 100 4.07 -24.27 4.09
N LEU A 101 2.85 -24.82 4.03
CA LEU A 101 2.51 -26.05 4.74
C LEU A 101 3.38 -27.24 4.31
N LYS A 102 3.82 -27.24 3.04
CA LYS A 102 4.69 -28.29 2.50
C LYS A 102 6.12 -27.81 2.26
N TYR A 103 6.29 -26.54 1.89
CA TYR A 103 7.59 -25.95 1.54
C TYR A 103 7.81 -24.63 2.30
N PRO A 104 8.02 -24.67 3.63
CA PRO A 104 8.03 -23.48 4.48
C PRO A 104 9.14 -22.50 4.12
N ILE A 105 10.37 -22.99 3.93
CA ILE A 105 11.54 -22.13 3.65
C ILE A 105 11.39 -21.44 2.28
N THR A 106 11.08 -22.20 1.23
CA THR A 106 10.91 -21.66 -0.13
C THR A 106 9.78 -20.65 -0.20
N SER A 107 8.66 -20.95 0.46
CA SER A 107 7.51 -20.04 0.54
C SER A 107 7.83 -18.77 1.32
N ALA A 108 8.61 -18.87 2.40
CA ALA A 108 9.06 -17.72 3.17
C ALA A 108 10.04 -16.81 2.39
N ILE A 109 10.96 -17.39 1.62
CA ILE A 109 11.87 -16.61 0.76
C ILE A 109 11.08 -15.85 -0.31
N GLY A 110 10.15 -16.52 -1.00
CA GLY A 110 9.27 -15.87 -1.98
C GLY A 110 8.40 -14.77 -1.34
N GLY A 111 7.89 -15.05 -0.13
CA GLY A 111 7.17 -14.10 0.72
C GLY A 111 7.95 -12.81 0.95
N PHE A 112 9.19 -12.96 1.40
CA PHE A 112 10.07 -11.85 1.71
C PHE A 112 10.42 -11.03 0.46
N ILE A 113 10.76 -11.68 -0.65
CA ILE A 113 11.04 -11.03 -1.94
C ILE A 113 9.85 -10.20 -2.39
N TRP A 114 8.63 -10.74 -2.27
CA TRP A 114 7.41 -10.01 -2.63
C TRP A 114 7.22 -8.76 -1.77
N ILE A 115 7.42 -8.85 -0.45
CA ILE A 115 7.29 -7.70 0.47
C ILE A 115 8.29 -6.60 0.12
N VAL A 116 9.56 -6.95 -0.09
CA VAL A 116 10.61 -6.00 -0.48
C VAL A 116 10.29 -5.37 -1.84
N GLY A 117 9.89 -6.17 -2.83
CA GLY A 117 9.47 -5.66 -4.14
C GLY A 117 8.30 -4.68 -4.04
N ARG A 118 7.34 -4.96 -3.15
CA ARG A 118 6.20 -4.06 -2.90
C ARG A 118 6.58 -2.77 -2.19
N LEU A 119 7.64 -2.77 -1.39
CA LEU A 119 8.19 -1.56 -0.80
C LEU A 119 8.86 -0.69 -1.88
N ILE A 120 9.73 -1.28 -2.71
CA ILE A 120 10.41 -0.59 -3.82
C ILE A 120 9.38 -0.01 -4.80
N TYR A 121 8.38 -0.81 -5.19
CA TYR A 121 7.29 -0.37 -6.06
C TYR A 121 6.56 0.88 -5.52
N ALA A 122 6.26 0.89 -4.21
CA ALA A 122 5.59 2.03 -3.60
C ALA A 122 6.48 3.29 -3.56
N LEU A 123 7.77 3.13 -3.26
CA LEU A 123 8.73 4.23 -3.31
C LEU A 123 8.88 4.80 -4.73
N GLY A 124 8.89 3.94 -5.75
CA GLY A 124 8.87 4.35 -7.15
C GLY A 124 7.60 5.14 -7.50
N TYR A 125 6.43 4.64 -7.08
CA TYR A 125 5.15 5.32 -7.28
C TYR A 125 5.07 6.71 -6.62
N TYR A 126 5.67 6.86 -5.44
CA TYR A 126 5.68 8.15 -4.71
C TYR A 126 6.46 9.25 -5.43
N THR A 127 7.30 8.90 -6.41
CA THR A 127 8.00 9.91 -7.25
C THR A 127 7.07 10.64 -8.22
N GLY A 128 5.85 10.14 -8.46
CA GLY A 128 4.87 10.76 -9.34
C GLY A 128 5.18 10.64 -10.83
N ASN A 129 6.35 10.13 -11.23
CA ASN A 129 6.73 9.98 -12.63
C ASN A 129 6.14 8.67 -13.22
N PRO A 130 5.36 8.73 -14.32
CA PRO A 130 4.87 7.55 -15.04
C PRO A 130 5.94 6.54 -15.43
N ASP A 131 7.14 7.01 -15.75
CA ASP A 131 8.23 6.16 -16.26
C ASP A 131 8.89 5.33 -15.17
N LYS A 132 8.70 5.71 -13.90
CA LYS A 132 9.23 4.98 -12.72
C LYS A 132 8.25 3.94 -12.17
N ARG A 133 7.21 3.60 -12.94
CA ARG A 133 6.15 2.65 -12.56
C ARG A 133 6.45 1.19 -12.94
N MET A 134 7.60 0.92 -13.55
CA MET A 134 8.10 -0.41 -13.93
C MET A 134 9.44 -0.71 -13.25
#